data_AF-A0A529MHL0-F1
#
_entry.id   AF-A0A529MHL0-F1
#
_cell.length_a   1.000
_cell.length_b   1.000
_cell.length_c   1.000
_cell.angle_alpha   90.00
_cell.angle_beta   90.00
_cell.angle_gamma   90.00
#
_symmetry.space_group_name_H-M   'P 1'
#
loop_
_entity.id
_entity.type
_entity.pdbx_description
1 polymer ?
#
loop_
_entity_poly.entity_id
_entity_poly.type
_entity_poly.pdbx_seq_one_letter_code
_entity_poly.pdbx_strand_id
1 'polypeptide(L)'
;GWAALAPLDSAAVAPGVIKVAGDRKLIQHLEGGIIAELNAANGDIVKAGKVLIRLDNTQATAQLDLIQNRIATREALAARLRAERDGKAEIEFDAALLANPASAARDA
;
A
#
# COMPACT_ATOMS: atom_id res chain seq x y z
N GLY A 1 -79.15 -17.49 6.73
CA GLY A 1 -78.51 -17.07 5.47
C GLY A 1 -77.03 -17.39 5.54
N TRP A 2 -76.44 -17.94 4.47
CA TRP A 2 -75.06 -18.47 4.41
C TRP A 2 -73.95 -17.43 4.67
N ALA A 3 -74.24 -16.15 4.56
CA ALA A 3 -73.27 -15.05 4.74
C ALA A 3 -72.74 -14.87 6.18
N ALA A 4 -73.38 -15.46 7.20
CA ALA A 4 -72.99 -15.29 8.60
C ALA A 4 -71.92 -16.28 9.10
N LEU A 5 -71.61 -17.33 8.33
CA LEU A 5 -70.72 -18.43 8.73
C LEU A 5 -69.51 -18.60 7.80
N ALA A 6 -69.37 -17.75 6.78
CA ALA A 6 -68.24 -17.83 5.85
C ALA A 6 -67.02 -17.12 6.45
N PRO A 7 -65.90 -17.83 6.72
CA PRO A 7 -64.65 -17.17 7.10
C PRO A 7 -64.11 -16.38 5.90
N LEU A 8 -63.90 -15.08 6.10
CA LEU A 8 -63.31 -14.18 5.13
C LEU A 8 -61.83 -14.00 5.48
N ASP A 9 -60.98 -14.87 4.97
CA ASP A 9 -59.53 -14.67 5.05
C ASP A 9 -59.12 -13.62 4.02
N SER A 10 -58.70 -12.45 4.51
CA SER A 10 -58.18 -11.37 3.70
C SER A 10 -56.68 -11.26 3.91
N ALA A 11 -55.91 -11.46 2.84
CA ALA A 11 -54.48 -11.24 2.83
C ALA A 11 -54.15 -10.12 1.84
N ALA A 12 -53.55 -9.04 2.33
CA ALA A 12 -52.99 -8.00 1.49
C ALA A 12 -51.59 -8.43 1.02
N VAL A 13 -51.46 -8.84 -0.24
CA VAL A 13 -50.16 -9.18 -0.83
C VAL A 13 -49.52 -7.91 -1.38
N ALA A 14 -48.50 -7.41 -0.68
CA ALA A 14 -47.70 -6.27 -1.13
C ALA A 14 -46.34 -6.78 -1.67
N PRO A 15 -45.90 -6.35 -2.86
CA PRO A 15 -44.56 -6.66 -3.34
C PRO A 15 -43.53 -5.91 -2.49
N GLY A 16 -42.75 -6.65 -1.70
CA GLY A 16 -41.58 -6.14 -0.98
C GLY A 16 -40.30 -6.53 -1.72
N VAL A 17 -39.44 -5.55 -2.02
CA VAL A 17 -38.11 -5.83 -2.60
C VAL A 17 -37.08 -5.77 -1.47
N ILE A 18 -36.41 -6.90 -1.20
CA ILE A 18 -35.29 -6.95 -0.26
C ILE A 18 -34.06 -6.40 -1.00
N LYS A 19 -33.68 -5.16 -0.69
CA LYS A 19 -32.45 -4.54 -1.19
C LYS A 19 -31.39 -4.60 -0.10
N VAL A 20 -30.27 -5.24 -0.38
CA VAL A 20 -29.10 -5.20 0.52
C VAL A 20 -28.63 -3.75 0.57
N ALA A 21 -28.74 -3.10 1.73
CA ALA A 21 -28.15 -1.79 2.00
C ALA A 21 -26.64 -1.97 2.14
N GLY A 22 -25.94 -2.04 1.02
CA GLY A 22 -24.49 -2.11 0.97
C GLY A 22 -23.94 -0.87 0.29
N ASP A 23 -23.23 -0.03 1.03
CA ASP A 23 -22.42 1.04 0.46
C ASP A 23 -21.27 0.40 -0.32
N ARG A 24 -21.46 0.24 -1.64
CA ARG A 24 -20.41 -0.30 -2.52
C ARG A 24 -19.31 0.75 -2.67
N LYS A 25 -18.28 0.65 -1.82
CA LYS A 25 -17.07 1.46 -1.94
C LYS A 25 -16.17 0.85 -3.01
N LEU A 26 -16.02 1.55 -4.12
CA LEU A 26 -15.05 1.19 -5.15
C LEU A 26 -13.65 1.50 -4.58
N ILE A 27 -12.84 0.47 -4.35
CA ILE A 27 -11.44 0.62 -3.94
C ILE A 27 -10.62 0.64 -5.22
N GLN A 28 -10.14 1.82 -5.61
CA GLN A 28 -9.24 2.02 -6.73
C GLN A 28 -7.90 2.50 -6.21
N HIS A 29 -6.81 1.84 -6.62
CA HIS A 29 -5.48 2.35 -6.30
C HIS A 29 -5.15 3.56 -7.20
N LEU A 30 -4.51 4.57 -6.60
CA LEU A 30 -4.21 5.83 -7.26
C LEU A 30 -3.03 5.73 -8.24
N GLU A 31 -2.15 4.74 -8.04
CA GLU A 31 -0.81 4.76 -8.62
C GLU A 31 -0.63 3.90 -9.88
N GLY A 32 -1.51 2.94 -10.18
CA GLY A 32 -1.40 2.10 -11.38
C GLY A 32 -0.15 1.20 -11.37
N GLY A 33 -0.34 -0.11 -11.23
CA GLY A 33 0.75 -1.04 -10.95
C GLY A 33 0.27 -2.49 -10.99
N ILE A 34 1.20 -3.43 -11.19
CA ILE A 34 0.90 -4.85 -11.32
C ILE A 34 0.45 -5.40 -9.95
N ILE A 35 -0.65 -6.13 -9.90
CA ILE A 35 -1.13 -6.80 -8.69
C ILE A 35 -0.24 -8.02 -8.44
N ALA A 36 0.44 -8.06 -7.31
CA ALA A 36 1.22 -9.23 -6.89
C ALA A 36 0.33 -10.25 -6.15
N GLU A 37 -0.55 -9.79 -5.26
CA GLU A 37 -1.45 -10.66 -4.50
C GLU A 37 -2.83 -10.01 -4.33
N LEU A 38 -3.88 -10.83 -4.44
CA LEU A 38 -5.27 -10.48 -4.11
C LEU A 38 -5.73 -11.33 -2.93
N ASN A 39 -5.90 -10.71 -1.76
CA ASN A 39 -6.19 -11.36 -0.49
C ASN A 39 -7.68 -11.29 -0.10
N ALA A 40 -8.56 -11.03 -1.06
CA ALA A 40 -9.99 -10.90 -0.86
C ALA A 40 -10.78 -11.59 -1.99
N ALA A 41 -11.82 -12.34 -1.62
CA ALA A 41 -12.75 -12.99 -2.54
C ALA A 41 -14.15 -12.36 -2.47
N ASN A 42 -14.98 -12.61 -3.48
CA ASN A 42 -16.37 -12.13 -3.46
C ASN A 42 -17.13 -12.73 -2.28
N GLY A 43 -17.70 -11.87 -1.44
CA GLY A 43 -18.47 -12.27 -0.24
C GLY A 43 -17.66 -12.29 1.06
N ASP A 44 -16.36 -11.99 1.03
CA ASP A 44 -15.54 -11.92 2.24
C ASP A 44 -15.91 -10.72 3.13
N ILE A 45 -16.04 -10.98 4.44
CA ILE A 45 -16.17 -9.91 5.45
C ILE A 45 -14.78 -9.33 5.72
N VAL A 46 -14.59 -8.05 5.40
CA VAL A 46 -13.33 -7.33 5.61
C VAL A 46 -13.43 -6.38 6.80
N LYS A 47 -12.35 -6.28 7.58
CA LYS A 47 -12.20 -5.33 8.69
C LYS A 47 -11.27 -4.19 8.27
N ALA A 48 -11.40 -3.03 8.92
CA ALA A 48 -10.48 -1.92 8.71
C ALA A 48 -9.03 -2.37 8.97
N GLY A 49 -8.12 -2.00 8.05
CA GLY A 49 -6.70 -2.38 8.10
C GLY A 49 -6.35 -3.75 7.49
N LYS A 50 -7.33 -4.56 7.05
CA LYS A 50 -7.03 -5.80 6.30
C LYS A 50 -6.41 -5.43 4.94
N VAL A 51 -5.21 -5.94 4.67
CA VAL A 51 -4.57 -5.81 3.34
C VAL A 51 -5.39 -6.63 2.34
N LEU A 52 -6.00 -5.96 1.38
CA LEU A 52 -6.82 -6.61 0.35
C LEU A 52 -6.03 -6.91 -0.92
N ILE A 53 -5.10 -6.02 -1.28
CA ILE A 53 -4.29 -6.09 -2.49
C ILE A 53 -2.86 -5.75 -2.10
N ARG A 54 -1.91 -6.54 -2.60
CA ARG A 54 -0.48 -6.20 -2.57
C ARG A 54 -0.05 -5.91 -4.01
N LEU A 55 0.54 -4.74 -4.22
CA LEU A 55 1.12 -4.37 -5.51
C LEU A 55 2.54 -4.91 -5.61
N ASP A 56 2.98 -5.17 -6.83
CA ASP A 56 4.38 -5.48 -7.12
C ASP A 56 5.25 -4.28 -6.77
N ASN A 57 6.12 -4.45 -5.77
CA ASN A 57 6.99 -3.42 -5.25
C ASN A 57 8.33 -3.34 -6.00
N THR A 58 8.54 -4.13 -7.05
CA THR A 58 9.84 -4.23 -7.74
C THR A 58 10.31 -2.88 -8.26
N GLN A 59 9.45 -2.12 -8.96
CA GLN A 59 9.83 -0.81 -9.49
C GLN A 59 10.07 0.22 -8.39
N ALA A 60 9.20 0.28 -7.37
CA ALA A 60 9.34 1.26 -6.30
C ALA A 60 10.58 0.98 -5.44
N THR A 61 10.90 -0.30 -5.19
CA THR A 61 12.13 -0.72 -4.51
C THR A 61 13.35 -0.35 -5.34
N ALA A 62 13.36 -0.66 -6.64
CA ALA A 62 14.49 -0.30 -7.50
C ALA A 62 14.72 1.22 -7.56
N GLN A 63 13.64 2.01 -7.59
CA GLN A 63 13.75 3.47 -7.56
C GLN A 63 14.26 4.00 -6.22
N LEU A 64 13.82 3.41 -5.11
CA LEU A 64 14.30 3.73 -3.77
C LEU A 64 15.80 3.44 -3.67
N ASP A 65 16.25 2.26 -4.09
CA ASP A 65 17.66 1.86 -4.08
C ASP A 65 18.53 2.82 -4.91
N LEU A 66 18.04 3.24 -6.08
CA LEU A 66 18.72 4.20 -6.94
C LEU A 66 18.91 5.56 -6.24
N ILE A 67 17.88 6.04 -5.54
CA ILE A 67 17.94 7.31 -4.81
C ILE A 67 18.89 7.19 -3.61
N GLN A 68 18.81 6.08 -2.87
CA GLN A 68 19.69 5.83 -1.72
C GLN A 68 21.17 5.78 -2.14
N ASN A 69 21.49 5.10 -3.25
CA ASN A 69 22.85 5.09 -3.79
C ASN A 69 23.33 6.49 -4.15
N ARG A 70 22.50 7.30 -4.82
CA ARG A 70 22.86 8.70 -5.15
C ARG A 70 23.12 9.56 -3.92
N ILE A 71 22.35 9.36 -2.85
CA ILE A 71 22.56 10.06 -1.59
C ILE A 71 23.91 9.63 -1.01
N ALA A 72 24.16 8.33 -0.92
CA ALA A 72 25.41 7.79 -0.38
C ALA A 72 26.66 8.32 -1.11
N THR A 73 26.65 8.30 -2.44
CA THR A 73 27.77 8.82 -3.25
C THR A 73 28.00 10.32 -2.99
N ARG A 74 26.92 11.11 -2.88
CA ARG A 74 27.02 12.56 -2.65
C ARG A 74 27.54 12.87 -1.25
N GLU A 75 27.10 12.13 -0.24
CA GLU A 75 27.56 12.33 1.13
C GLU A 75 29.02 11.90 1.30
N ALA A 76 29.44 10.79 0.68
CA ALA A 76 30.84 10.37 0.65
C ALA A 76 31.73 11.43 -0.03
N LEU A 77 31.28 11.98 -1.16
CA LEU A 77 31.99 13.06 -1.84
C LEU A 77 32.06 14.32 -0.98
N ALA A 78 30.97 14.68 -0.30
CA ALA A 78 30.95 15.82 0.61
C ALA A 78 31.89 15.61 1.81
N ALA A 79 31.96 14.40 2.37
CA ALA A 79 32.90 14.06 3.44
C ALA A 79 34.36 14.22 2.95
N ARG A 80 34.68 13.70 1.76
CA ARG A 80 36.01 13.88 1.14
C ARG A 80 36.35 15.35 0.96
N LEU A 81 35.45 16.15 0.37
CA LEU A 81 35.69 17.58 0.13
C LEU A 81 35.85 18.37 1.44
N ARG A 82 35.14 18.00 2.51
CA ARG A 82 35.33 18.61 3.84
C ARG A 82 36.70 18.27 4.42
N ALA A 83 37.14 17.01 4.31
CA ALA A 83 38.46 16.60 4.77
C ALA A 83 39.58 17.34 4.00
N GLU A 84 39.44 17.46 2.67
CA GLU A 84 40.38 18.22 1.83
C GLU A 84 40.43 19.71 2.20
N ARG A 85 39.26 20.33 2.40
CA ARG A 85 39.16 21.75 2.81
C ARG A 85 39.83 21.99 4.16
N ASP A 86 39.61 21.10 5.11
CA ASP A 86 40.09 21.23 6.49
C ASP A 86 41.51 20.68 6.67
N GLY A 87 42.13 20.16 5.60
CA GLY A 87 43.49 19.59 5.62
C GLY A 87 43.62 18.34 6.48
N LYS A 88 42.51 17.62 6.73
CA LYS A 88 42.50 16.40 7.55
C LYS A 88 43.11 15.24 6.75
N ALA A 89 43.93 14.41 7.42
CA ALA A 89 44.52 13.21 6.83
C ALA A 89 43.50 12.05 6.68
N GLU A 90 42.42 12.07 7.45
CA GLU A 90 41.36 11.05 7.42
C GLU A 90 40.00 11.67 7.08
N ILE A 91 39.18 10.89 6.37
CA ILE A 91 37.81 11.26 6.00
C ILE A 91 36.87 10.74 7.10
N GLU A 92 36.20 11.66 7.79
CA GLU A 92 35.13 11.33 8.73
C GLU A 92 33.82 11.14 7.94
N PHE A 93 33.37 9.89 7.83
CA PHE A 93 32.06 9.56 7.28
C PHE A 93 30.98 9.58 8.36
N ASP A 94 29.77 9.98 7.98
CA ASP A 94 28.61 9.93 8.87
C ASP A 94 28.25 8.47 9.21
N ALA A 95 27.79 8.22 10.43
CA ALA A 95 27.45 6.89 10.92
C ALA A 95 26.36 6.21 10.07
N ALA A 96 25.46 6.99 9.46
CA ALA A 96 24.44 6.51 8.55
C ALA A 96 25.01 5.85 7.29
N LEU A 97 26.14 6.35 6.76
CA LEU A 97 26.83 5.75 5.61
C LEU A 97 27.57 4.47 5.99
N LEU A 98 28.20 4.47 7.17
CA LEU A 98 28.93 3.31 7.68
C LEU A 98 28.01 2.12 7.99
N ALA A 99 26.76 2.40 8.37
CA ALA A 99 25.74 1.38 8.63
C ALA A 99 25.21 0.72 7.34
N ASN A 100 25.37 1.35 6.17
CA ASN A 100 24.92 0.80 4.89
C ASN A 100 26.03 0.81 3.81
N PRO A 101 27.08 -0.03 3.98
CA PRO A 101 28.23 -0.05 3.07
C PRO A 101 27.90 -0.59 1.67
N ALA A 102 26.76 -1.28 1.51
CA ALA A 102 26.36 -1.91 0.24
C ALA A 102 26.03 -0.89 -0.87
N SER A 103 25.69 0.36 -0.53
CA SER A 103 25.44 1.43 -1.50
C SER A 103 26.73 2.14 -1.95
N ALA A 104 27.83 2.03 -1.20
CA ALA A 104 29.10 2.66 -1.52
C ALA A 104 30.07 1.72 -2.26
N ALA A 105 29.99 0.41 -2.03
CA ALA A 105 30.98 -0.57 -2.52
C ALA A 105 30.76 -1.07 -3.96
N ARG A 106 29.67 -0.71 -4.64
CA ARG A 106 29.36 -1.25 -5.98
C ARG A 106 30.04 -0.54 -7.16
N ASP A 107 30.64 0.63 -6.93
CA ASP A 107 31.27 1.47 -7.96
C ASP A 107 32.79 1.65 -7.80
N ALA A 108 33.45 0.77 -7.02
CA ALA A 108 34.92 0.77 -6.85
C ALA A 108 35.58 -0.34 -7.69
#